data_AF-A0AAE7CLZ8-F1
#
_entry.id   AF-A0AAE7CLZ8-F1
#
_cell.length_a   1.000
_cell.length_b   1.000
_cell.length_c   1.000
_cell.angle_alpha   90.00
_cell.angle_beta   90.00
_cell.angle_gamma   90.00
#
_symmetry.space_group_name_H-M   'P 1'
#
loop_
_entity.id
_entity.type
_entity.pdbx_description
1 polymer ?
#
loop_
_entity_poly.entity_id
_entity_poly.type
_entity_poly.pdbx_seq_one_letter_code
_entity_poly.pdbx_strand_id
1 'polypeptide(L)'
;MTVSGTVEDCDSGSSPEDVTIETSKETKSKDVSGTNKYSLVFKNVPKNGRAGTATVTCEDGTSYDQKVKIKGSQNAQPAKQKINLEP
;
A
#
# COMPACT_ATOMS: atom_id res chain seq x y z
N MET A 1 3.02 -7.84 10.00
CA MET A 1 2.05 -7.94 8.89
C MET A 1 2.72 -7.43 7.63
N THR A 2 2.76 -8.20 6.55
CA THR A 2 3.35 -7.77 5.28
C THR A 2 2.24 -7.54 4.26
N VAL A 3 2.14 -6.33 3.74
CA VAL A 3 1.23 -5.95 2.66
C VAL A 3 2.04 -5.83 1.39
N SER A 4 1.63 -6.50 0.32
CA SER A 4 2.34 -6.47 -0.96
C SER A 4 1.36 -6.46 -2.11
N GLY A 5 1.78 -5.99 -3.28
CA GLY A 5 0.97 -6.10 -4.48
C GLY A 5 1.57 -5.35 -5.64
N THR A 6 0.75 -5.16 -6.67
CA THR A 6 1.06 -4.33 -7.83
C THR A 6 0.39 -2.99 -7.72
N VAL A 7 0.88 -2.05 -8.50
CA VAL A 7 0.32 -0.71 -8.68
C VAL A 7 0.16 -0.46 -10.17
N GLU A 8 -1.01 -0.02 -10.60
CA GLU A 8 -1.26 0.40 -11.98
C GLU A 8 -0.86 1.85 -12.20
N ASP A 9 -0.67 2.20 -13.47
CA ASP A 9 -0.38 3.56 -13.92
C ASP A 9 -1.51 4.51 -13.51
N CYS A 10 -1.18 5.79 -13.32
CA CYS A 10 -2.19 6.81 -12.98
C CYS A 10 -3.20 7.00 -14.12
N ASP A 11 -4.36 7.61 -13.83
CA ASP A 11 -5.38 8.00 -14.84
C ASP A 11 -4.80 8.85 -15.99
N SER A 12 -3.72 9.58 -15.74
CA SER A 12 -3.00 10.36 -16.75
C SER A 12 -2.18 9.51 -17.73
N GLY A 13 -2.00 8.22 -17.45
CA GLY A 13 -1.10 7.31 -18.14
C GLY A 13 0.36 7.38 -17.66
N SER A 14 0.65 8.17 -16.62
CA SER A 14 1.97 8.28 -16.02
C SER A 14 2.30 7.08 -15.13
N SER A 15 3.57 6.66 -15.16
CA SER A 15 4.05 5.56 -14.33
C SER A 15 4.02 5.91 -12.84
N PRO A 16 3.76 4.94 -11.95
CA PRO A 16 3.82 5.15 -10.52
C PRO A 16 5.28 5.23 -10.03
N GLU A 17 5.57 6.18 -9.15
CA GLU A 17 6.88 6.36 -8.52
C GLU A 17 6.90 5.85 -7.08
N ASP A 18 5.90 6.22 -6.26
CA ASP A 18 5.84 5.85 -4.85
C ASP A 18 4.46 5.34 -4.46
N VAL A 19 4.45 4.32 -3.60
CA VAL A 19 3.26 3.85 -2.90
C VAL A 19 3.41 4.16 -1.42
N THR A 20 2.53 5.02 -0.91
CA THR A 20 2.41 5.32 0.51
C THR A 20 1.13 4.72 1.07
N ILE A 21 1.23 3.94 2.13
CA ILE A 21 0.07 3.43 2.88
C ILE A 21 0.09 4.01 4.29
N GLU A 22 -0.92 4.81 4.59
CA GLU A 22 -1.15 5.41 5.89
C GLU A 22 -2.24 4.68 6.67
N THR A 23 -2.00 4.50 7.96
CA THR A 23 -3.01 4.06 8.93
C THR A 23 -3.01 5.01 10.13
N SER A 24 -4.02 4.91 10.99
CA SER A 24 -4.11 5.71 12.22
C SER A 24 -2.96 5.53 13.24
N LYS A 25 -1.94 4.71 12.98
CA LYS A 25 -0.80 4.48 13.90
C LYS A 25 0.57 4.43 13.21
N GLU A 26 0.62 4.20 11.90
CA GLU A 26 1.87 4.16 11.16
C GLU A 26 1.62 4.47 9.68
N THR A 27 2.61 5.13 9.07
CA THR A 27 2.68 5.42 7.64
C THR A 27 3.92 4.72 7.09
N LYS A 28 3.77 4.09 5.92
CA LYS A 28 4.83 3.34 5.25
C LYS A 28 4.82 3.66 3.77
N SER A 29 5.98 3.95 3.21
CA SER A 29 6.14 4.23 1.79
C SER A 29 7.15 3.28 1.13
N LYS A 30 7.02 3.13 -0.18
CA LYS A 30 7.91 2.32 -1.00
C LYS A 30 7.95 2.90 -2.41
N ASP A 31 9.17 3.24 -2.82
CA ASP A 31 9.51 3.47 -4.23
C ASP A 31 9.21 2.21 -5.05
N VAL A 32 8.43 2.41 -6.11
CA VAL A 32 7.94 1.42 -7.06
C VAL A 32 8.38 1.71 -8.50
N SER A 33 9.10 2.81 -8.72
CA SER A 33 9.62 3.26 -10.00
C SER A 33 10.22 2.10 -10.82
N GLY A 34 9.69 1.88 -12.02
CA GLY A 34 10.16 0.85 -12.95
C GLY A 34 9.86 -0.62 -12.56
N THR A 35 9.16 -0.87 -11.45
CA THR A 35 8.80 -2.23 -11.01
C THR A 35 7.31 -2.47 -10.85
N ASN A 36 6.53 -1.41 -10.63
CA ASN A 36 5.09 -1.41 -10.39
C ASN A 36 4.68 -2.41 -9.28
N LYS A 37 5.56 -2.65 -8.30
CA LYS A 37 5.39 -3.64 -7.23
C LYS A 37 5.89 -3.10 -5.90
N TYR A 38 5.12 -3.32 -4.84
CA TYR A 38 5.49 -2.90 -3.49
C TYR A 38 5.37 -4.03 -2.47
N SER A 39 6.12 -3.90 -1.37
CA SER A 39 6.06 -4.77 -0.21
C SER A 39 6.40 -3.97 1.05
N LEU A 40 5.42 -3.81 1.93
CA LEU A 40 5.46 -2.97 3.13
C LEU A 40 5.20 -3.82 4.37
N VAL A 41 5.98 -3.57 5.43
CA VAL A 41 5.83 -4.28 6.70
C VAL A 41 5.23 -3.36 7.76
N PHE A 42 4.05 -3.74 8.23
CA PHE A 42 3.30 -3.09 9.31
C PHE A 42 3.48 -3.87 10.61
N LYS A 43 3.85 -3.16 11.68
CA LYS A 43 4.06 -3.76 13.01
C LYS A 43 2.84 -3.60 13.90
N ASN A 44 2.06 -2.54 13.72
CA ASN A 44 1.05 -2.09 14.67
C ASN A 44 -0.38 -2.35 14.19
N VAL A 45 -0.66 -3.50 13.57
CA VAL A 45 -2.01 -3.84 13.07
C VAL A 45 -2.75 -4.73 14.08
N PRO A 46 -3.91 -4.32 14.61
CA PRO A 46 -4.68 -5.12 15.56
C PRO A 46 -5.30 -6.35 14.87
N LYS A 47 -5.64 -7.39 15.64
CA LYS A 47 -6.19 -8.67 15.11
C LYS A 47 -7.39 -8.50 14.17
N ASN A 48 -8.28 -7.54 14.44
CA ASN A 48 -9.46 -7.26 13.61
C ASN A 48 -9.14 -6.48 12.32
N GLY A 49 -7.86 -6.17 12.09
CA GLY A 49 -7.38 -5.30 11.04
C GLY A 49 -7.57 -3.82 11.36
N ARG A 50 -7.01 -2.98 10.50
CA ARG A 50 -7.10 -1.53 10.58
C ARG A 50 -7.34 -0.94 9.19
N ALA A 51 -8.20 0.08 9.13
CA ALA A 51 -8.39 0.87 7.93
C ALA A 51 -7.16 1.75 7.67
N GLY A 52 -6.86 1.94 6.39
CA GLY A 52 -5.83 2.84 5.93
C GLY A 52 -6.18 3.41 4.56
N THR A 53 -5.35 4.33 4.10
CA THR A 53 -5.41 4.91 2.77
C THR A 53 -4.08 4.60 2.09
N ALA A 54 -4.15 4.01 0.91
CA ALA A 54 -3.01 3.88 0.01
C ALA A 54 -3.05 5.06 -0.96
N THR A 55 -1.99 5.84 -1.02
CA THR A 55 -1.78 6.92 -1.97
C THR A 55 -0.66 6.50 -2.91
N VAL A 56 -0.91 6.61 -4.20
CA VAL A 56 0.08 6.35 -5.24
C VAL A 56 0.44 7.69 -5.86
N THR A 57 1.73 8.02 -5.88
CA THR A 57 2.25 9.22 -6.55
C THR A 57 2.91 8.81 -7.86
N CYS A 58 2.59 9.52 -8.94
CA CYS A 58 3.12 9.26 -10.28
C CYS A 58 4.13 10.31 -10.73
N GLU A 59 4.91 9.98 -11.76
CA GLU A 59 6.02 10.79 -12.29
C GLU A 59 5.63 12.22 -12.72
N ASP A 60 4.36 12.44 -13.08
CA ASP A 60 3.81 13.74 -13.46
C ASP A 60 3.33 14.59 -12.26
N GLY A 61 3.50 14.09 -11.04
CA GLY A 61 3.05 14.73 -9.81
C GLY A 61 1.56 14.52 -9.51
N THR A 62 0.83 13.72 -10.31
CA THR A 62 -0.53 13.30 -9.97
C THR A 62 -0.52 12.18 -8.94
N SER A 63 -1.67 11.96 -8.30
CA SER A 63 -1.83 10.89 -7.34
C SER A 63 -3.27 10.39 -7.27
N TYR A 64 -3.44 9.12 -6.94
CA TYR A 64 -4.74 8.54 -6.60
C TYR A 64 -4.72 7.88 -5.23
N ASP A 65 -5.89 7.85 -4.59
CA ASP A 65 -6.09 7.29 -3.26
C ASP A 65 -7.03 6.10 -3.29
N GLN A 66 -6.64 5.01 -2.63
CA GLN A 66 -7.46 3.82 -2.44
C GLN A 66 -7.62 3.50 -0.95
N LYS A 67 -8.88 3.37 -0.52
CA LYS A 67 -9.18 2.90 0.83
C LYS A 67 -8.83 1.42 0.97
N VAL A 68 -8.00 1.10 1.94
CA VAL A 68 -7.54 -0.27 2.19
C VAL A 68 -7.85 -0.70 3.62
N LYS A 69 -7.98 -2.01 3.82
CA LYS A 69 -8.06 -2.60 5.17
C LYS A 69 -6.90 -3.57 5.35
N ILE A 70 -5.94 -3.21 6.19
CA ILE A 70 -4.81 -4.07 6.54
C ILE A 70 -5.28 -5.05 7.61
N LYS A 71 -5.29 -6.34 7.29
CA LYS A 71 -5.67 -7.40 8.23
C LYS A 71 -4.58 -7.59 9.28
N GLY A 72 -4.97 -7.79 10.53
CA GLY A 72 -4.01 -8.18 11.58
C GLY A 72 -3.55 -9.61 11.38
N SER A 73 -2.42 -9.99 11.99
CA SER A 73 -2.08 -11.41 12.09
C SER A 73 -2.96 -12.08 13.15
N GLN A 74 -3.55 -13.22 12.79
CA GLN A 74 -4.09 -14.16 13.76
C GLN A 74 -2.95 -15.09 14.18
N ASN A 75 -2.78 -15.31 15.49
CA ASN A 75 -1.89 -16.33 16.07
C ASN A 75 -0.38 -16.19 15.80
N ALA A 76 0.19 -14.99 15.96
CA ALA A 76 1.64 -14.73 16.00
C ALA A 76 2.45 -15.13 14.74
N GLN A 77 1.82 -15.60 13.67
CA GLN A 77 2.48 -15.84 12.39
C GLN A 77 2.66 -14.53 11.61
N PRO A 78 3.71 -14.41 10.77
CA PRO A 78 3.82 -13.32 9.81
C PRO A 78 2.67 -13.43 8.81
N ALA A 79 1.59 -12.69 9.06
CA ALA A 79 0.49 -12.58 8.12
C ALA A 79 0.95 -11.79 6.88
N LYS A 80 0.64 -12.35 5.70
CA LYS A 80 0.82 -11.71 4.40
C LYS A 80 -0.55 -11.34 3.85
N GLN A 81 -0.66 -10.18 3.24
CA GLN A 81 -1.85 -9.75 2.51
C GLN A 81 -1.44 -9.18 1.17
N LYS A 82 -2.17 -9.62 0.13
CA LYS A 82 -2.07 -9.03 -1.19
C LYS A 82 -3.09 -7.91 -1.36
N ILE A 83 -2.67 -6.74 -1.80
CA ILE A 83 -3.53 -5.60 -2.17
C ILE A 83 -2.96 -5.01 -3.46
N ASN A 84 -3.71 -5.04 -4.55
CA ASN A 84 -3.33 -4.32 -5.76
C ASN A 84 -3.95 -2.92 -5.72
N LEU A 85 -3.21 -1.95 -6.24
CA LEU A 85 -3.61 -0.55 -6.29
C LEU A 85 -3.88 -0.14 -7.74
N GLU A 86 -5.03 0.50 -7.93
CA GLU A 86 -5.58 0.89 -9.25
C GLU A 86 -6.30 2.24 -9.06
N PRO A 87 -6.17 3.20 -10.01
CA PRO A 87 -6.86 4.49 -9.96
C PRO A 87 -8.40 4.39 -10.00
#